data_AF-A0A7J7C7S0-F1
#
_entry.id   AF-A0A7J7C7S0-F1
#
_cell.length_a   1.000
_cell.length_b   1.000
_cell.length_c   1.000
_cell.angle_alpha   90.00
_cell.angle_beta   90.00
_cell.angle_gamma   90.00
#
_symmetry.space_group_name_H-M   'P 1'
#
loop_
_entity.id
_entity.type
_entity.pdbx_description
1 polymer ?
#
loop_
_entity_poly.entity_id
_entity_poly.type
_entity_poly.pdbx_seq_one_letter_code
_entity_poly.pdbx_strand_id
1 'polypeptide(L)'
;MGEIDTKPIEPVQVARVLFGEKGDQKKYRTSSSSSDRESDKEKDYDDLLKDLANCKVQLEAKDGAYLQAMLKLEHHQKTADELSTMLKKAEVERDFYMEECRAAKYQIKELETRVKEVAEQLSVTVKTKEQLPQTLSELKATQNEVVRLEAELAAANESNFEAITRAELWKIAADKEREKVQELVRHISELNESIYTSKMAAIDAEKEQCTILAEKNAAIEFATEKAIQAQEELEDLKRQLEGVHELENELLAKSEVVDLLQLELNQAFESLSSSEKANADAIDDINKLKSDMEVKETENSEQALYIKALEMELNQFKEDINIANEEVCHLKSNLETLSGELLMARNEIEEIKGREIEAQYEIALLKSELDRELSKIASAEAAGAKSESAESVLYYDVGAGEIYEESENSSFIKPQNKNFSQNLQHSPMDVKEAGAEQKTVEIHENDAKITISVKEYISLSKKAAEADKVSLTPAEDSNNEIETLKKELEVAMVKLGEFRTRAEQAASRAESAEKAKAALEDQVRKWRKQKQRRKAALAALKEECTPQAFSPPKYDNRPETYQPLGKVLNMKF
;
A
#
# COMPACT_ATOMS: atom_id res chain seq x y z
N MET A 1 86.81 -13.75 -94.76
CA MET A 1 87.33 -14.53 -95.92
C MET A 1 88.14 -13.59 -96.77
N GLY A 2 89.38 -13.95 -97.12
CA GLY A 2 90.22 -13.15 -97.99
C GLY A 2 91.10 -14.07 -98.82
N GLU A 3 91.27 -13.74 -100.09
CA GLU A 3 92.21 -14.39 -101.00
C GLU A 3 93.20 -13.33 -101.49
N ILE A 4 94.48 -13.72 -101.55
CA ILE A 4 95.59 -12.84 -101.91
C ILE A 4 96.13 -13.36 -103.24
N ASP A 5 95.97 -12.56 -104.31
CA ASP A 5 96.51 -12.87 -105.64
C ASP A 5 98.05 -12.72 -105.65
N THR A 6 98.75 -13.76 -105.20
CA THR A 6 100.21 -13.80 -105.12
C THR A 6 100.84 -14.11 -106.48
N LYS A 7 100.97 -13.09 -107.33
CA LYS A 7 101.83 -13.16 -108.53
C LYS A 7 103.31 -13.00 -108.15
N PRO A 8 104.20 -13.96 -108.45
CA PRO A 8 105.62 -13.84 -108.14
C PRO A 8 106.31 -12.70 -108.90
N ILE A 9 107.40 -12.19 -108.32
CA ILE A 9 108.23 -11.13 -108.89
C ILE A 9 109.25 -11.75 -109.85
N GLU A 10 109.28 -11.30 -111.11
CA GLU A 10 110.36 -11.66 -112.05
C GLU A 10 111.68 -10.97 -111.64
N PRO A 11 112.83 -11.69 -111.58
CA PRO A 11 114.10 -11.10 -111.19
C PRO A 11 114.64 -10.05 -112.17
N VAL A 12 115.16 -8.94 -111.63
CA VAL A 12 115.82 -7.88 -112.40
C VAL A 12 117.22 -8.35 -112.87
N GLN A 13 117.25 -9.16 -113.94
CA GLN A 13 118.50 -9.69 -114.52
C GLN A 13 118.59 -9.62 -116.06
N VAL A 14 117.53 -9.27 -116.79
CA VAL A 14 117.53 -9.21 -118.27
C VAL A 14 117.19 -7.80 -118.79
N ALA A 15 117.99 -6.81 -118.38
CA ALA A 15 117.83 -5.41 -118.80
C ALA A 15 119.18 -4.68 -119.00
N ARG A 16 120.22 -5.37 -119.47
CA ARG A 16 121.60 -4.82 -119.57
C ARG A 16 122.34 -5.20 -120.87
N VAL A 17 121.67 -5.15 -122.02
CA VAL A 17 122.30 -5.36 -123.36
C VAL A 17 121.72 -4.38 -124.41
N LEU A 18 121.67 -3.08 -124.11
CA LEU A 18 121.09 -2.10 -125.05
C LEU A 18 121.64 -0.65 -124.97
N PHE A 19 122.81 -0.44 -124.38
CA PHE A 19 123.60 0.79 -124.58
C PHE A 19 125.08 0.44 -124.77
N GLY A 20 125.70 1.09 -125.76
CA GLY A 20 126.85 0.54 -126.49
C GLY A 20 128.19 0.50 -125.75
N GLU A 21 128.94 -0.57 -125.99
CA GLU A 21 130.32 -0.76 -125.57
C GLU A 21 131.28 -0.37 -126.70
N LYS A 22 132.06 0.71 -126.51
CA LYS A 22 133.15 1.09 -127.44
C LYS A 22 134.43 0.33 -127.06
N GLY A 23 134.67 -0.81 -127.71
CA GLY A 23 135.92 -1.57 -127.62
C GLY A 23 136.94 -1.10 -128.67
N ASP A 24 138.01 -0.42 -128.23
CA ASP A 24 139.04 0.16 -129.10
C ASP A 24 140.26 -0.78 -129.25
N GLN A 25 140.63 -1.18 -130.48
CA GLN A 25 141.86 -1.94 -130.75
C GLN A 25 142.62 -1.50 -132.02
N LYS A 26 143.81 -0.95 -131.79
CA LYS A 26 144.82 -0.51 -132.77
C LYS A 26 145.27 -1.60 -133.76
N LYS A 27 145.53 -1.18 -135.02
CA LYS A 27 146.62 -1.58 -135.97
C LYS A 27 146.32 -0.86 -137.31
N TYR A 28 147.23 -0.24 -138.06
CA TYR A 28 148.69 0.00 -137.97
C TYR A 28 149.04 1.48 -138.32
N ARG A 29 150.33 1.84 -138.35
CA ARG A 29 150.87 3.19 -138.69
C ARG A 29 151.41 3.28 -140.13
N THR A 30 151.39 4.50 -140.70
CA THR A 30 152.37 5.04 -141.70
C THR A 30 152.44 4.36 -143.08
N SER A 31 152.94 4.96 -144.17
CA SER A 31 153.88 6.09 -144.35
C SER A 31 153.52 7.05 -145.51
N SER A 32 154.19 8.20 -145.54
CA SER A 32 154.09 9.33 -146.46
C SER A 32 154.62 9.08 -147.90
N SER A 33 154.10 9.84 -148.88
CA SER A 33 154.92 10.61 -149.86
C SER A 33 154.11 11.70 -150.60
N SER A 34 154.79 12.78 -151.00
CA SER A 34 154.50 13.79 -152.06
C SER A 34 153.26 13.59 -152.98
N SER A 35 152.47 14.60 -153.37
CA SER A 35 152.34 16.05 -153.09
C SER A 35 150.82 16.41 -153.20
N ASP A 36 150.27 17.60 -153.02
CA ASP A 36 150.75 18.99 -153.03
C ASP A 36 149.81 19.86 -152.16
N ARG A 37 150.25 20.99 -151.59
CA ARG A 37 149.55 21.61 -150.43
C ARG A 37 148.85 22.95 -150.72
N GLU A 38 147.59 22.92 -151.16
CA GLU A 38 146.75 24.13 -151.04
C GLU A 38 145.22 23.89 -150.91
N SER A 39 144.66 22.83 -151.47
CA SER A 39 143.20 22.65 -151.63
C SER A 39 142.44 22.00 -150.46
N ASP A 40 143.11 21.48 -149.43
CA ASP A 40 142.43 20.84 -148.29
C ASP A 40 141.77 21.85 -147.33
N LYS A 41 142.40 23.02 -147.12
CA LYS A 41 141.98 24.04 -146.16
C LYS A 41 140.58 24.62 -146.44
N GLU A 42 140.17 24.64 -147.70
CA GLU A 42 138.87 25.17 -148.12
C GLU A 42 137.74 24.19 -147.77
N LYS A 43 138.00 22.87 -147.87
CA LYS A 43 137.06 21.83 -147.41
C LYS A 43 136.96 21.78 -145.89
N ASP A 44 138.09 21.88 -145.18
CA ASP A 44 138.10 21.96 -143.72
C ASP A 44 137.23 23.14 -143.22
N TYR A 45 137.23 24.26 -143.94
CA TYR A 45 136.42 25.44 -143.64
C TYR A 45 134.93 25.24 -143.97
N ASP A 46 134.60 24.63 -145.11
CA ASP A 46 133.20 24.31 -145.47
C ASP A 46 132.57 23.27 -144.53
N ASP A 47 133.32 22.23 -144.12
CA ASP A 47 132.83 21.28 -143.12
C ASP A 47 132.71 21.93 -141.72
N LEU A 48 133.60 22.86 -141.34
CA LEU A 48 133.42 23.69 -140.13
C LEU A 48 132.19 24.59 -140.20
N LEU A 49 131.88 25.20 -141.35
CA LEU A 49 130.64 25.97 -141.55
C LEU A 49 129.40 25.07 -141.48
N LYS A 50 129.49 23.85 -142.03
CA LYS A 50 128.42 22.85 -141.99
C LYS A 50 128.16 22.34 -140.58
N ASP A 51 129.20 22.09 -139.80
CA ASP A 51 129.08 21.73 -138.38
C ASP A 51 128.59 22.91 -137.53
N LEU A 52 129.01 24.15 -137.82
CA LEU A 52 128.45 25.34 -137.16
C LEU A 52 126.94 25.49 -137.45
N ALA A 53 126.52 25.28 -138.70
CA ALA A 53 125.10 25.30 -139.08
C ALA A 53 124.32 24.14 -138.43
N ASN A 54 124.91 22.95 -138.35
CA ASN A 54 124.34 21.77 -137.70
C ASN A 54 124.19 22.00 -136.18
N CYS A 55 125.21 22.53 -135.50
CA CYS A 55 125.16 22.93 -134.10
C CYS A 55 124.10 24.01 -133.85
N LYS A 56 123.97 24.99 -134.76
CA LYS A 56 122.92 26.01 -134.69
C LYS A 56 121.52 25.39 -134.80
N VAL A 57 121.27 24.52 -135.78
CA VAL A 57 119.97 23.84 -135.94
C VAL A 57 119.67 22.92 -134.75
N GLN A 58 120.67 22.24 -134.18
CA GLN A 58 120.52 21.43 -132.97
C GLN A 58 120.21 22.30 -131.74
N LEU A 59 120.83 23.48 -131.61
CA LEU A 59 120.53 24.43 -130.55
C LEU A 59 119.11 24.99 -130.68
N GLU A 60 118.71 25.44 -131.87
CA GLU A 60 117.36 25.92 -132.16
C GLU A 60 116.29 24.83 -131.92
N ALA A 61 116.60 23.57 -132.24
CA ALA A 61 115.74 22.42 -131.94
C ALA A 61 115.66 22.11 -130.44
N LYS A 62 116.78 22.20 -129.70
CA LYS A 62 116.81 22.04 -128.23
C LYS A 62 116.07 23.16 -127.51
N ASP A 63 116.25 24.42 -127.93
CA ASP A 63 115.56 25.58 -127.38
C ASP A 63 114.05 25.53 -127.69
N GLY A 64 113.68 25.13 -128.91
CA GLY A 64 112.29 24.87 -129.29
C GLY A 64 111.65 23.76 -128.46
N ALA A 65 112.36 22.65 -128.22
CA ALA A 65 111.90 21.56 -127.36
C ALA A 65 111.79 21.99 -125.88
N TYR A 66 112.75 22.78 -125.38
CA TYR A 66 112.73 23.35 -124.04
C TYR A 66 111.55 24.32 -123.85
N LEU A 67 111.31 25.24 -124.80
CA LEU A 67 110.18 26.16 -124.78
C LEU A 67 108.84 25.40 -124.83
N GLN A 68 108.73 24.39 -125.69
CA GLN A 68 107.53 23.55 -125.75
C GLN A 68 107.31 22.75 -124.45
N ALA A 69 108.38 22.29 -123.79
CA ALA A 69 108.31 21.62 -122.50
C ALA A 69 107.96 22.59 -121.35
N MET A 70 108.40 23.84 -121.40
CA MET A 70 108.00 24.91 -120.48
C MET A 70 106.52 25.28 -120.64
N LEU A 71 106.02 25.47 -121.86
CA LEU A 71 104.60 25.70 -122.13
C LEU A 71 103.71 24.54 -121.64
N LYS A 72 104.16 23.29 -121.85
CA LYS A 72 103.51 22.10 -121.28
C LYS A 72 103.53 22.12 -119.74
N LEU A 73 104.63 22.50 -119.10
CA LEU A 73 104.71 22.62 -117.64
C LEU A 73 103.76 23.70 -117.10
N GLU A 74 103.65 24.85 -117.77
CA GLU A 74 102.74 25.93 -117.39
C GLU A 74 101.27 25.52 -117.52
N HIS A 75 100.89 24.87 -118.62
CA HIS A 75 99.54 24.32 -118.80
C HIS A 75 99.19 23.32 -117.67
N HIS A 76 100.10 22.40 -117.34
CA HIS A 76 99.88 21.46 -116.23
C HIS A 76 99.95 22.12 -114.84
N GLN A 77 100.51 23.32 -114.70
CA GLN A 77 100.38 24.13 -113.49
C GLN A 77 98.96 24.67 -113.37
N LYS A 78 98.43 25.30 -114.44
CA LYS A 78 97.06 25.85 -114.47
C LYS A 78 96.02 24.76 -114.15
N THR A 79 96.10 23.60 -114.82
CA THR A 79 95.21 22.45 -114.53
C THR A 79 95.35 21.90 -113.11
N ALA A 80 96.55 21.94 -112.51
CA ALA A 80 96.74 21.50 -111.12
C ALA A 80 96.14 22.50 -110.11
N ASP A 81 96.19 23.80 -110.41
CA ASP A 81 95.58 24.85 -109.59
C ASP A 81 94.05 24.84 -109.74
N GLU A 82 93.53 24.69 -110.95
CA GLU A 82 92.10 24.46 -111.25
C GLU A 82 91.55 23.28 -110.43
N LEU A 83 92.17 22.10 -110.53
CA LEU A 83 91.79 20.92 -109.74
C LEU A 83 91.90 21.16 -108.23
N SER A 84 92.89 21.93 -107.77
CA SER A 84 93.03 22.32 -106.36
C SER A 84 91.90 23.26 -105.88
N THR A 85 91.39 24.15 -106.74
CA THR A 85 90.20 24.97 -106.41
C THR A 85 88.92 24.16 -106.39
N MET A 86 88.74 23.20 -107.31
CA MET A 86 87.57 22.31 -107.30
C MET A 86 87.59 21.35 -106.10
N LEU A 87 88.77 20.84 -105.73
CA LEU A 87 88.95 20.03 -104.53
C LEU A 87 88.50 20.79 -103.27
N LYS A 88 88.97 22.03 -103.08
CA LYS A 88 88.58 22.89 -101.95
C LYS A 88 87.09 23.21 -101.91
N LYS A 89 86.43 23.36 -103.07
CA LYS A 89 84.97 23.54 -103.14
C LYS A 89 84.24 22.29 -102.66
N ALA A 90 84.60 21.11 -103.18
CA ALA A 90 84.03 19.83 -102.76
C ALA A 90 84.27 19.53 -101.27
N GLU A 91 85.40 19.96 -100.70
CA GLU A 91 85.67 19.89 -99.25
C GLU A 91 84.68 20.76 -98.45
N VAL A 92 84.51 22.03 -98.82
CA VAL A 92 83.58 22.94 -98.13
C VAL A 92 82.11 22.49 -98.29
N GLU A 93 81.73 21.99 -99.47
CA GLU A 93 80.39 21.45 -99.73
C GLU A 93 80.11 20.18 -98.89
N ARG A 94 81.08 19.24 -98.82
CA ARG A 94 80.99 18.06 -97.95
C ARG A 94 80.83 18.47 -96.49
N ASP A 95 81.64 19.40 -96.02
CA ASP A 95 81.66 19.80 -94.61
C ASP A 95 80.38 20.56 -94.23
N PHE A 96 79.84 21.39 -95.13
CA PHE A 96 78.51 22.00 -94.99
C PHE A 96 77.40 20.95 -94.82
N TYR A 97 77.30 19.96 -95.72
CA TYR A 97 76.29 18.91 -95.62
C TYR A 97 76.49 18.02 -94.39
N MET A 98 77.73 17.82 -93.92
CA MET A 98 78.01 17.10 -92.69
C MET A 98 77.50 17.83 -91.44
N GLU A 99 77.59 19.15 -91.36
CA GLU A 99 76.96 19.91 -90.27
C GLU A 99 75.44 19.95 -90.39
N GLU A 100 74.87 20.07 -91.60
CA GLU A 100 73.42 19.93 -91.83
C GLU A 100 72.90 18.57 -91.32
N CYS A 101 73.62 17.49 -91.63
CA CYS A 101 73.34 16.15 -91.10
C CYS A 101 73.41 16.08 -89.56
N ARG A 102 74.36 16.77 -88.91
CA ARG A 102 74.48 16.77 -87.45
C ARG A 102 73.36 17.57 -86.79
N ALA A 103 73.02 18.74 -87.32
CA ALA A 103 71.91 19.55 -86.85
C ALA A 103 70.57 18.79 -86.97
N ALA A 104 70.30 18.18 -88.12
CA ALA A 104 69.11 17.35 -88.31
C ALA A 104 69.09 16.13 -87.37
N LYS A 105 70.24 15.46 -87.15
CA LYS A 105 70.36 14.34 -86.18
C LYS A 105 70.18 14.76 -84.73
N TYR A 106 70.44 16.02 -84.37
CA TYR A 106 70.10 16.57 -83.05
C TYR A 106 68.59 16.77 -82.92
N GLN A 107 67.97 17.47 -83.89
CA GLN A 107 66.53 17.74 -83.92
C GLN A 107 65.68 16.46 -83.96
N ILE A 108 66.15 15.42 -84.65
CA ILE A 108 65.56 14.07 -84.66
C ILE A 108 65.48 13.50 -83.24
N LYS A 109 66.59 13.55 -82.47
CA LYS A 109 66.64 13.02 -81.09
C LYS A 109 65.76 13.81 -80.13
N GLU A 110 65.76 15.13 -80.24
CA GLU A 110 64.93 16.03 -79.43
C GLU A 110 63.44 15.74 -79.64
N LEU A 111 63.01 15.63 -80.91
CA LEU A 111 61.64 15.22 -81.26
C LEU A 111 61.32 13.79 -80.81
N GLU A 112 62.25 12.83 -80.94
CA GLU A 112 62.08 11.46 -80.44
C GLU A 112 61.86 11.43 -78.92
N THR A 113 62.57 12.26 -78.14
CA THR A 113 62.33 12.38 -76.69
C THR A 113 60.97 13.00 -76.37
N ARG A 114 60.55 14.08 -77.04
CA ARG A 114 59.22 14.69 -76.82
C ARG A 114 58.07 13.77 -77.25
N VAL A 115 58.22 13.05 -78.36
CA VAL A 115 57.26 12.04 -78.83
C VAL A 115 57.07 10.93 -77.78
N LYS A 116 58.16 10.46 -77.16
CA LYS A 116 58.10 9.46 -76.09
C LYS A 116 57.41 10.01 -74.84
N GLU A 117 57.74 11.22 -74.41
CA GLU A 117 57.12 11.87 -73.24
C GLU A 117 55.60 12.06 -73.41
N VAL A 118 55.16 12.60 -74.55
CA VAL A 118 53.73 12.80 -74.85
C VAL A 118 52.98 11.46 -74.93
N ALA A 119 53.60 10.41 -75.47
CA ALA A 119 53.00 9.06 -75.48
C ALA A 119 52.88 8.45 -74.07
N GLU A 120 53.85 8.69 -73.18
CA GLU A 120 53.80 8.25 -71.79
C GLU A 120 52.71 9.00 -71.00
N GLN A 121 52.61 10.32 -71.18
CA GLN A 121 51.54 11.16 -70.63
C GLN A 121 50.15 10.67 -71.09
N LEU A 122 49.95 10.48 -72.40
CA LEU A 122 48.71 9.94 -72.97
C LEU A 122 48.34 8.57 -72.37
N SER A 123 49.32 7.68 -72.13
CA SER A 123 49.06 6.39 -71.50
C SER A 123 48.58 6.51 -70.05
N VAL A 124 49.07 7.50 -69.30
CA VAL A 124 48.60 7.79 -67.94
C VAL A 124 47.18 8.36 -67.97
N THR A 125 46.91 9.37 -68.80
CA THR A 125 45.60 10.03 -68.87
C THR A 125 44.49 9.11 -69.40
N VAL A 126 44.81 8.12 -70.24
CA VAL A 126 43.86 7.06 -70.62
C VAL A 126 43.55 6.16 -69.43
N LYS A 127 44.56 5.66 -68.70
CA LYS A 127 44.35 4.76 -67.54
C LYS A 127 43.55 5.41 -66.41
N THR A 128 43.81 6.69 -66.11
CA THR A 128 43.03 7.41 -65.08
C THR A 128 41.57 7.58 -65.50
N LYS A 129 41.29 7.75 -66.80
CA LYS A 129 39.91 7.76 -67.33
C LYS A 129 39.25 6.39 -67.34
N GLU A 130 39.99 5.31 -67.58
CA GLU A 130 39.46 3.94 -67.48
C GLU A 130 39.06 3.58 -66.04
N GLN A 131 39.79 4.12 -65.05
CA GLN A 131 39.50 3.95 -63.62
C GLN A 131 38.39 4.87 -63.09
N LEU A 132 38.13 6.01 -63.74
CA LEU A 132 37.14 6.99 -63.29
C LEU A 132 35.69 6.42 -63.23
N PRO A 133 35.17 5.67 -64.22
CA PRO A 133 33.88 4.99 -64.12
C PRO A 133 33.79 4.01 -62.95
N GLN A 134 34.87 3.28 -62.64
CA GLN A 134 34.89 2.34 -61.52
C GLN A 134 34.75 3.11 -60.20
N THR A 135 35.62 4.09 -59.95
CA THR A 135 35.58 4.89 -58.71
C THR A 135 34.28 5.69 -58.55
N LEU A 136 33.67 6.17 -59.65
CA LEU A 136 32.33 6.77 -59.64
C LEU A 136 31.22 5.75 -59.32
N SER A 137 31.35 4.50 -59.78
CA SER A 137 30.39 3.43 -59.46
C SER A 137 30.49 2.99 -58.00
N GLU A 138 31.70 2.91 -57.46
CA GLU A 138 31.97 2.62 -56.04
C GLU A 138 31.47 3.76 -55.15
N LEU A 139 31.77 5.02 -55.50
CA LEU A 139 31.24 6.20 -54.82
C LEU A 139 29.70 6.18 -54.79
N LYS A 140 29.05 5.95 -55.94
CA LYS A 140 27.58 5.86 -56.05
C LYS A 140 27.00 4.70 -55.25
N ALA A 141 27.70 3.56 -55.17
CA ALA A 141 27.30 2.44 -54.31
C ALA A 141 27.37 2.85 -52.83
N THR A 142 28.45 3.49 -52.38
CA THR A 142 28.55 3.99 -50.98
C THR A 142 27.55 5.10 -50.66
N GLN A 143 27.20 5.96 -51.64
CA GLN A 143 26.16 6.98 -51.47
C GLN A 143 24.78 6.34 -51.27
N ASN A 144 24.44 5.31 -52.06
CA ASN A 144 23.20 4.55 -51.89
C ASN A 144 23.18 3.78 -50.55
N GLU A 145 24.32 3.25 -50.11
CA GLU A 145 24.47 2.58 -48.81
C GLU A 145 24.19 3.54 -47.64
N VAL A 146 24.78 4.74 -47.67
CA VAL A 146 24.54 5.80 -46.67
C VAL A 146 23.06 6.19 -46.63
N VAL A 147 22.43 6.45 -47.79
CA VAL A 147 20.99 6.80 -47.84
C VAL A 147 20.11 5.68 -47.30
N ARG A 148 20.48 4.40 -47.48
CA ARG A 148 19.74 3.28 -46.89
C ARG A 148 19.91 3.23 -45.36
N LEU A 149 21.13 3.40 -44.86
CA LEU A 149 21.42 3.43 -43.43
C LEU A 149 20.78 4.65 -42.73
N GLU A 150 20.69 5.80 -43.39
CA GLU A 150 19.95 6.98 -42.91
C GLU A 150 18.44 6.69 -42.79
N ALA A 151 17.85 5.98 -43.76
CA ALA A 151 16.45 5.56 -43.71
C ALA A 151 16.18 4.49 -42.63
N GLU A 152 17.10 3.51 -42.47
CA GLU A 152 17.05 2.52 -41.39
C GLU A 152 17.17 3.19 -40.00
N LEU A 153 18.06 4.17 -39.85
CA LEU A 153 18.22 4.97 -38.63
C LEU A 153 16.97 5.83 -38.33
N ALA A 154 16.36 6.44 -39.35
CA ALA A 154 15.13 7.20 -39.18
C ALA A 154 13.97 6.31 -38.69
N ALA A 155 13.80 5.13 -39.29
CA ALA A 155 12.78 4.16 -38.87
C ALA A 155 13.03 3.62 -37.44
N ALA A 156 14.29 3.38 -37.07
CA ALA A 156 14.67 2.97 -35.72
C ALA A 156 14.38 4.07 -34.67
N ASN A 157 14.66 5.33 -35.01
CA ASN A 157 14.37 6.47 -34.14
C ASN A 157 12.86 6.69 -33.93
N GLU A 158 12.04 6.56 -34.98
CA GLU A 158 10.58 6.67 -34.87
C GLU A 158 10.02 5.54 -33.97
N SER A 159 10.46 4.30 -34.18
CA SER A 159 10.03 3.16 -33.35
C SER A 159 10.45 3.29 -31.87
N ASN A 160 11.61 3.93 -31.62
CA ASN A 160 12.05 4.29 -30.27
C ASN A 160 11.16 5.39 -29.65
N PHE A 161 10.82 6.43 -30.42
CA PHE A 161 9.91 7.50 -29.98
C PHE A 161 8.50 6.97 -29.66
N GLU A 162 7.95 6.06 -30.47
CA GLU A 162 6.71 5.34 -30.15
C GLU A 162 6.83 4.53 -28.84
N ALA A 163 7.96 3.85 -28.63
CA ALA A 163 8.19 3.02 -27.45
C ALA A 163 8.29 3.86 -26.16
N ILE A 164 8.98 5.01 -26.23
CA ILE A 164 9.04 6.01 -25.16
C ILE A 164 7.64 6.54 -24.86
N THR A 165 6.91 7.01 -25.88
CA THR A 165 5.53 7.52 -25.73
C THR A 165 4.62 6.48 -25.07
N ARG A 166 4.71 5.20 -25.48
CA ARG A 166 3.98 4.10 -24.84
C ARG A 166 4.40 3.88 -23.39
N ALA A 167 5.70 3.91 -23.07
CA ALA A 167 6.19 3.75 -21.71
C ALA A 167 5.75 4.90 -20.78
N GLU A 168 5.71 6.13 -21.27
CA GLU A 168 5.19 7.30 -20.53
C GLU A 168 3.70 7.18 -20.23
N LEU A 169 2.88 6.74 -21.20
CA LEU A 169 1.46 6.46 -20.99
C LEU A 169 1.23 5.36 -19.94
N TRP A 170 2.01 4.27 -19.98
CA TRP A 170 1.97 3.21 -18.97
C TRP A 170 2.40 3.71 -17.59
N LYS A 171 3.42 4.58 -17.51
CA LYS A 171 3.85 5.22 -16.25
C LYS A 171 2.73 6.07 -15.66
N ILE A 172 2.11 6.95 -16.45
CA ILE A 172 1.00 7.80 -16.02
C ILE A 172 -0.20 6.97 -15.54
N ALA A 173 -0.48 5.83 -16.17
CA ALA A 173 -1.52 4.90 -15.73
C ALA A 173 -1.14 4.23 -14.38
N ALA A 174 0.10 3.79 -14.22
CA ALA A 174 0.60 3.19 -12.98
C ALA A 174 0.65 4.19 -11.80
N ASP A 175 1.04 5.44 -12.06
CA ASP A 175 1.04 6.51 -11.05
C ASP A 175 -0.39 6.84 -10.56
N LYS A 176 -1.37 6.89 -11.46
CA LYS A 176 -2.79 7.05 -11.10
C LYS A 176 -3.34 5.87 -10.30
N GLU A 177 -2.89 4.65 -10.57
CA GLU A 177 -3.31 3.47 -9.79
C GLU A 177 -2.63 3.44 -8.41
N ARG A 178 -1.34 3.80 -8.34
CA ARG A 178 -0.60 4.03 -7.09
C ARG A 178 -1.31 5.04 -6.20
N GLU A 179 -1.80 6.15 -6.76
CA GLU A 179 -2.58 7.17 -6.04
C GLU A 179 -3.88 6.60 -5.46
N LYS A 180 -4.67 5.83 -6.23
CA LYS A 180 -5.87 5.15 -5.71
C LYS A 180 -5.54 4.16 -4.60
N VAL A 181 -4.46 3.39 -4.73
CA VAL A 181 -4.03 2.43 -3.71
C VAL A 181 -3.59 3.15 -2.44
N GLN A 182 -2.89 4.28 -2.54
CA GLN A 182 -2.54 5.13 -1.40
C GLN A 182 -3.78 5.70 -0.70
N GLU A 183 -4.79 6.14 -1.47
CA GLU A 183 -6.06 6.64 -0.95
C GLU A 183 -6.89 5.54 -0.25
N LEU A 184 -6.94 4.33 -0.82
CA LEU A 184 -7.58 3.18 -0.19
C LEU A 184 -6.87 2.78 1.11
N VAL A 185 -5.53 2.86 1.17
CA VAL A 185 -4.75 2.60 2.40
C VAL A 185 -5.02 3.69 3.45
N ARG A 186 -5.19 4.96 3.06
CA ARG A 186 -5.63 6.03 3.97
C ARG A 186 -7.00 5.71 4.57
N HIS A 187 -8.00 5.40 3.74
CA HIS A 187 -9.34 5.05 4.21
C HIS A 187 -9.40 3.78 5.07
N ILE A 188 -8.59 2.76 4.78
CA ILE A 188 -8.46 1.58 5.65
C ILE A 188 -7.88 1.97 7.01
N SER A 189 -6.92 2.90 7.06
CA SER A 189 -6.34 3.40 8.30
C SER A 189 -7.36 4.18 9.14
N GLU A 190 -8.08 5.12 8.51
CA GLU A 190 -9.16 5.91 9.12
C GLU A 190 -10.29 5.02 9.67
N LEU A 191 -10.67 3.97 8.91
CA LEU A 191 -11.66 3.00 9.34
C LEU A 191 -11.17 2.17 10.54
N ASN A 192 -9.89 1.77 10.55
CA ASN A 192 -9.30 1.05 11.69
C ASN A 192 -9.21 1.92 12.95
N GLU A 193 -8.90 3.21 12.83
CA GLU A 193 -8.93 4.18 13.95
C GLU A 193 -10.36 4.40 14.47
N SER A 194 -11.35 4.49 13.58
CA SER A 194 -12.77 4.57 13.93
C SER A 194 -13.27 3.29 14.64
N ILE A 195 -12.87 2.11 14.17
CA ILE A 195 -13.16 0.82 14.82
C ILE A 195 -12.46 0.74 16.19
N TYR A 196 -11.22 1.21 16.31
CA TYR A 196 -10.49 1.21 17.58
C TYR A 196 -11.14 2.14 18.61
N THR A 197 -11.45 3.38 18.24
CA THR A 197 -12.11 4.36 19.12
C THR A 197 -13.52 3.91 19.52
N SER A 198 -14.31 3.38 18.58
CA SER A 198 -15.60 2.75 18.85
C SER A 198 -15.48 1.57 19.84
N LYS A 199 -14.46 0.72 19.67
CA LYS A 199 -14.20 -0.39 20.60
C LYS A 199 -13.79 0.07 21.99
N MET A 200 -13.01 1.15 22.13
CA MET A 200 -12.69 1.74 23.43
C MET A 200 -13.96 2.29 24.10
N ALA A 201 -14.77 3.06 23.37
CA ALA A 201 -16.03 3.60 23.88
C ALA A 201 -17.02 2.50 24.32
N ALA A 202 -17.09 1.38 23.58
CA ALA A 202 -17.89 0.22 23.96
C ALA A 202 -17.39 -0.44 25.25
N ILE A 203 -16.07 -0.59 25.41
CA ILE A 203 -15.44 -1.13 26.63
C ILE A 203 -15.69 -0.21 27.83
N ASP A 204 -15.64 1.11 27.65
CA ASP A 204 -15.89 2.07 28.73
C ASP A 204 -17.39 2.12 29.13
N ALA A 205 -18.31 2.04 28.16
CA ALA A 205 -19.74 1.89 28.43
C ALA A 205 -20.09 0.54 29.10
N GLU A 206 -19.37 -0.54 28.81
CA GLU A 206 -19.52 -1.83 29.47
C GLU A 206 -19.07 -1.76 30.95
N LYS A 207 -17.95 -1.07 31.24
CA LYS A 207 -17.53 -0.78 32.63
C LYS A 207 -18.59 0.04 33.38
N GLU A 208 -19.15 1.06 32.75
CA GLU A 208 -20.19 1.90 33.36
C GLU A 208 -21.46 1.10 33.68
N GLN A 209 -21.87 0.19 32.79
CA GLN A 209 -22.95 -0.76 33.08
C GLN A 209 -22.60 -1.70 34.24
N CYS A 210 -21.37 -2.21 34.33
CA CYS A 210 -20.93 -3.02 35.47
C CYS A 210 -20.99 -2.24 36.79
N THR A 211 -20.61 -0.96 36.83
CA THR A 211 -20.74 -0.12 38.04
C THR A 211 -22.21 0.13 38.40
N ILE A 212 -23.07 0.47 37.44
CA ILE A 212 -24.51 0.68 37.68
C ILE A 212 -25.20 -0.60 38.16
N LEU A 213 -24.78 -1.78 37.66
CA LEU A 213 -25.28 -3.07 38.14
C LEU A 213 -24.80 -3.39 39.57
N ALA A 214 -23.55 -3.07 39.92
CA ALA A 214 -23.04 -3.22 41.28
C ALA A 214 -23.79 -2.31 42.28
N GLU A 215 -24.01 -1.04 41.92
CA GLU A 215 -24.81 -0.10 42.72
C GLU A 215 -26.26 -0.58 42.91
N LYS A 216 -26.90 -1.07 41.84
CA LYS A 216 -28.25 -1.65 41.91
C LYS A 216 -28.31 -2.89 42.79
N ASN A 217 -27.32 -3.78 42.72
CA ASN A 217 -27.26 -4.96 43.57
C ASN A 217 -27.11 -4.59 45.04
N ALA A 218 -26.19 -3.67 45.38
CA ALA A 218 -26.03 -3.18 46.75
C ALA A 218 -27.31 -2.47 47.28
N ALA A 219 -28.02 -1.73 46.42
CA ALA A 219 -29.31 -1.12 46.77
C ALA A 219 -30.43 -2.16 46.97
N ILE A 220 -30.41 -3.27 46.23
CA ILE A 220 -31.33 -4.41 46.42
C ILE A 220 -31.00 -5.14 47.72
N GLU A 221 -29.72 -5.44 47.99
CA GLU A 221 -29.26 -6.09 49.23
C GLU A 221 -29.72 -5.29 50.46
N PHE A 222 -29.42 -3.99 50.52
CA PHE A 222 -29.89 -3.08 51.57
C PHE A 222 -31.42 -2.99 51.69
N ALA A 223 -32.16 -3.07 50.57
CA ALA A 223 -33.61 -3.12 50.60
C ALA A 223 -34.14 -4.45 51.14
N THR A 224 -33.46 -5.58 50.84
CA THR A 224 -33.83 -6.89 51.39
C THR A 224 -33.49 -7.01 52.88
N GLU A 225 -32.37 -6.48 53.35
CA GLU A 225 -32.05 -6.40 54.78
C GLU A 225 -33.13 -5.63 55.55
N LYS A 226 -33.56 -4.47 55.03
CA LYS A 226 -34.66 -3.69 55.60
C LYS A 226 -36.01 -4.40 55.54
N ALA A 227 -36.29 -5.15 54.48
CA ALA A 227 -37.52 -5.93 54.37
C ALA A 227 -37.54 -7.08 55.38
N ILE A 228 -36.39 -7.73 55.63
CA ILE A 228 -36.23 -8.76 56.66
C ILE A 228 -36.45 -8.14 58.05
N GLN A 229 -35.77 -7.04 58.39
CA GLN A 229 -35.95 -6.36 59.68
C GLN A 229 -37.42 -5.94 59.91
N ALA A 230 -38.06 -5.33 58.91
CA ALA A 230 -39.46 -4.94 59.01
C ALA A 230 -40.42 -6.14 59.12
N GLN A 231 -40.04 -7.31 58.59
CA GLN A 231 -40.80 -8.55 58.76
C GLN A 231 -40.56 -9.18 60.14
N GLU A 232 -39.35 -9.12 60.71
CA GLU A 232 -39.08 -9.51 62.10
C GLU A 232 -39.88 -8.65 63.08
N GLU A 233 -39.88 -7.32 62.90
CA GLU A 233 -40.70 -6.38 63.68
C GLU A 233 -42.21 -6.68 63.54
N LEU A 234 -42.68 -7.02 62.35
CA LEU A 234 -44.07 -7.45 62.11
C LEU A 234 -44.39 -8.78 62.81
N GLU A 235 -43.45 -9.73 62.85
CA GLU A 235 -43.65 -11.06 63.44
C GLU A 235 -43.64 -11.02 64.98
N ASP A 236 -42.84 -10.15 65.58
CA ASP A 236 -42.92 -9.84 67.02
C ASP A 236 -44.20 -9.05 67.36
N LEU A 237 -44.67 -8.14 66.50
CA LEU A 237 -45.98 -7.48 66.67
C LEU A 237 -47.15 -8.46 66.53
N LYS A 238 -47.08 -9.46 65.64
CA LYS A 238 -48.06 -10.57 65.61
C LYS A 238 -48.04 -11.34 66.92
N ARG A 239 -46.87 -11.70 67.45
CA ARG A 239 -46.75 -12.45 68.71
C ARG A 239 -47.29 -11.65 69.90
N GLN A 240 -47.14 -10.32 69.89
CA GLN A 240 -47.79 -9.42 70.85
C GLN A 240 -49.32 -9.42 70.68
N LEU A 241 -49.83 -9.36 69.44
CA LEU A 241 -51.26 -9.40 69.14
C LEU A 241 -51.90 -10.75 69.52
N GLU A 242 -51.20 -11.86 69.31
CA GLU A 242 -51.59 -13.21 69.76
C GLU A 242 -51.74 -13.23 71.29
N GLY A 243 -50.76 -12.72 72.03
CA GLY A 243 -50.85 -12.59 73.50
C GLY A 243 -51.95 -11.63 73.98
N VAL A 244 -52.25 -10.57 73.23
CA VAL A 244 -53.42 -9.71 73.50
C VAL A 244 -54.72 -10.45 73.25
N HIS A 245 -54.80 -11.30 72.22
CA HIS A 245 -55.98 -12.11 71.96
C HIS A 245 -56.13 -13.27 72.96
N GLU A 246 -55.05 -13.85 73.49
CA GLU A 246 -55.10 -14.76 74.64
C GLU A 246 -55.70 -14.07 75.88
N LEU A 247 -55.28 -12.82 76.17
CA LEU A 247 -55.84 -12.02 77.26
C LEU A 247 -57.30 -11.58 77.00
N GLU A 248 -57.67 -11.33 75.75
CA GLU A 248 -59.05 -11.05 75.33
C GLU A 248 -59.95 -12.28 75.53
N ASN A 249 -59.47 -13.48 75.18
CA ASN A 249 -60.17 -14.74 75.43
C ASN A 249 -60.26 -15.06 76.93
N GLU A 250 -59.23 -14.79 77.74
CA GLU A 250 -59.35 -14.82 79.21
C GLU A 250 -60.40 -13.84 79.72
N LEU A 251 -60.45 -12.63 79.17
CA LEU A 251 -61.41 -11.59 79.57
C LEU A 251 -62.84 -11.96 79.18
N LEU A 252 -63.05 -12.56 78.00
CA LEU A 252 -64.34 -13.10 77.56
C LEU A 252 -64.79 -14.24 78.48
N ALA A 253 -63.92 -15.22 78.77
CA ALA A 253 -64.25 -16.30 79.71
C ALA A 253 -64.56 -15.78 81.13
N LYS A 254 -63.85 -14.73 81.58
CA LYS A 254 -64.16 -14.02 82.84
C LYS A 254 -65.46 -13.23 82.75
N SER A 255 -65.83 -12.68 81.59
CA SER A 255 -67.12 -12.03 81.34
C SER A 255 -68.26 -13.02 81.38
N GLU A 256 -68.14 -14.19 80.76
CA GLU A 256 -69.13 -15.27 80.83
C GLU A 256 -69.38 -15.71 82.29
N VAL A 257 -68.32 -15.78 83.11
CA VAL A 257 -68.43 -16.03 84.56
C VAL A 257 -69.12 -14.87 85.30
N VAL A 258 -68.86 -13.61 84.93
CA VAL A 258 -69.56 -12.45 85.50
C VAL A 258 -71.05 -12.44 85.12
N ASP A 259 -71.39 -12.76 83.87
CA ASP A 259 -72.77 -12.87 83.39
C ASP A 259 -73.52 -14.03 84.07
N LEU A 260 -72.84 -15.16 84.32
CA LEU A 260 -73.36 -16.26 85.13
C LEU A 260 -73.63 -15.83 86.59
N LEU A 261 -72.67 -15.17 87.24
CA LEU A 261 -72.83 -14.67 88.62
C LEU A 261 -73.94 -13.60 88.70
N GLN A 262 -74.09 -12.76 87.67
CA GLN A 262 -75.16 -11.77 87.58
C GLN A 262 -76.53 -12.43 87.36
N LEU A 263 -76.58 -13.55 86.63
CA LEU A 263 -77.79 -14.36 86.46
C LEU A 263 -78.18 -15.07 87.78
N GLU A 264 -77.22 -15.67 88.49
CA GLU A 264 -77.44 -16.27 89.82
C GLU A 264 -77.95 -15.22 90.82
N LEU A 265 -77.35 -14.02 90.83
CA LEU A 265 -77.78 -12.90 91.68
C LEU A 265 -79.22 -12.45 91.36
N ASN A 266 -79.59 -12.42 90.06
CA ASN A 266 -80.94 -12.08 89.64
C ASN A 266 -81.95 -13.19 90.04
N GLN A 267 -81.59 -14.47 89.91
CA GLN A 267 -82.44 -15.60 90.37
C GLN A 267 -82.62 -15.58 91.89
N ALA A 268 -81.59 -15.24 92.66
CA ALA A 268 -81.69 -15.03 94.10
C ALA A 268 -82.64 -13.86 94.43
N PHE A 269 -82.62 -12.78 93.64
CA PHE A 269 -83.52 -11.63 93.81
C PHE A 269 -84.99 -11.96 93.47
N GLU A 270 -85.25 -12.76 92.43
CA GLU A 270 -86.61 -13.27 92.13
C GLU A 270 -87.10 -14.26 93.20
N SER A 271 -86.20 -15.08 93.75
CA SER A 271 -86.49 -15.96 94.90
C SER A 271 -86.87 -15.17 96.15
N LEU A 272 -86.18 -14.06 96.42
CA LEU A 272 -86.51 -13.14 97.52
C LEU A 272 -87.86 -12.45 97.28
N SER A 273 -88.08 -11.95 96.06
CA SER A 273 -89.31 -11.23 95.65
C SER A 273 -90.56 -12.12 95.69
N SER A 274 -90.41 -13.42 95.45
CA SER A 274 -91.49 -14.40 95.58
C SER A 274 -91.71 -14.81 97.05
N SER A 275 -90.67 -14.86 97.87
CA SER A 275 -90.79 -15.06 99.33
C SER A 275 -91.47 -13.89 100.04
N GLU A 276 -91.18 -12.63 99.67
CA GLU A 276 -91.90 -11.47 100.22
C GLU A 276 -93.40 -11.51 99.88
N LYS A 277 -93.75 -12.03 98.69
CA LYS A 277 -95.14 -12.16 98.27
C LYS A 277 -95.88 -13.23 99.08
N ALA A 278 -95.26 -14.38 99.33
CA ALA A 278 -95.81 -15.41 100.21
C ALA A 278 -95.99 -14.92 101.66
N ASN A 279 -95.11 -14.04 102.15
CA ASN A 279 -95.27 -13.41 103.47
C ASN A 279 -96.47 -12.45 103.52
N ALA A 280 -96.79 -11.76 102.42
CA ALA A 280 -97.96 -10.88 102.37
C ALA A 280 -99.28 -11.67 102.46
N ASP A 281 -99.41 -12.74 101.67
CA ASP A 281 -100.61 -13.60 101.67
C ASP A 281 -100.83 -14.25 103.06
N ALA A 282 -99.75 -14.66 103.74
CA ALA A 282 -99.82 -15.22 105.09
C ALA A 282 -100.23 -14.20 106.19
N ILE A 283 -100.03 -12.90 105.97
CA ILE A 283 -100.43 -11.85 106.92
C ILE A 283 -101.94 -11.58 106.86
N ASP A 284 -102.55 -11.62 105.67
CA ASP A 284 -104.00 -11.45 105.52
C ASP A 284 -104.77 -12.63 106.14
N ASP A 285 -104.31 -13.87 105.98
CA ASP A 285 -104.93 -15.04 106.62
C ASP A 285 -104.84 -14.98 108.17
N ILE A 286 -103.73 -14.48 108.74
CA ILE A 286 -103.57 -14.28 110.19
C ILE A 286 -104.53 -13.21 110.71
N ASN A 287 -104.68 -12.08 110.01
CA ASN A 287 -105.60 -11.02 110.39
C ASN A 287 -107.06 -11.51 110.38
N LYS A 288 -107.42 -12.36 109.40
CA LYS A 288 -108.75 -12.96 109.30
C LYS A 288 -109.05 -13.95 110.42
N LEU A 289 -108.10 -14.86 110.73
CA LEU A 289 -108.25 -15.82 111.84
C LEU A 289 -108.40 -15.12 113.20
N LYS A 290 -107.77 -13.95 113.35
CA LYS A 290 -107.87 -13.14 114.57
C LYS A 290 -109.30 -12.61 114.80
N SER A 291 -109.96 -12.12 113.75
CA SER A 291 -111.34 -11.62 113.84
C SER A 291 -112.33 -12.73 114.22
N ASP A 292 -112.24 -13.91 113.58
CA ASP A 292 -113.12 -15.06 113.88
C ASP A 292 -112.95 -15.54 115.34
N MET A 293 -111.75 -15.42 115.92
CA MET A 293 -111.48 -15.79 117.31
C MET A 293 -112.05 -14.79 118.32
N GLU A 294 -111.99 -13.49 118.04
CA GLU A 294 -112.50 -12.41 118.90
C GLU A 294 -114.03 -12.50 119.06
N VAL A 295 -114.75 -12.87 117.99
CA VAL A 295 -116.19 -13.20 118.05
C VAL A 295 -116.46 -14.40 118.97
N LYS A 296 -115.69 -15.49 118.83
CA LYS A 296 -115.89 -16.70 119.65
C LYS A 296 -115.55 -16.53 121.13
N GLU A 297 -114.73 -15.54 121.50
CA GLU A 297 -114.46 -15.23 122.91
C GLU A 297 -115.62 -14.48 123.57
N THR A 298 -116.37 -13.66 122.81
CA THR A 298 -117.60 -13.01 123.30
C THR A 298 -118.75 -13.99 123.54
N GLU A 299 -119.07 -14.86 122.56
CA GLU A 299 -120.14 -15.86 122.71
C GLU A 299 -119.92 -16.82 123.90
N ASN A 300 -118.69 -17.29 124.10
CA ASN A 300 -118.34 -18.16 125.24
C ASN A 300 -118.48 -17.43 126.58
N SER A 301 -118.23 -16.12 126.62
CA SER A 301 -118.37 -15.31 127.83
C SER A 301 -119.84 -15.18 128.26
N GLU A 302 -120.75 -15.01 127.32
CA GLU A 302 -122.20 -14.97 127.60
C GLU A 302 -122.76 -16.34 127.98
N GLN A 303 -122.34 -17.42 127.31
CA GLN A 303 -122.70 -18.78 127.72
C GLN A 303 -122.19 -19.12 129.14
N ALA A 304 -120.97 -18.68 129.50
CA ALA A 304 -120.44 -18.87 130.85
C ALA A 304 -121.25 -18.12 131.92
N LEU A 305 -121.77 -16.92 131.62
CA LEU A 305 -122.67 -16.20 132.52
C LEU A 305 -124.02 -16.90 132.69
N TYR A 306 -124.62 -17.39 131.60
CA TYR A 306 -125.89 -18.10 131.63
C TYR A 306 -125.82 -19.43 132.42
N ILE A 307 -124.76 -20.23 132.20
CA ILE A 307 -124.53 -21.48 132.95
C ILE A 307 -124.35 -21.18 134.45
N LYS A 308 -123.58 -20.14 134.78
CA LYS A 308 -123.30 -19.77 136.18
C LYS A 308 -124.54 -19.29 136.95
N ALA A 309 -125.52 -18.70 136.28
CA ALA A 309 -126.82 -18.37 136.88
C ALA A 309 -127.61 -19.65 137.24
N LEU A 310 -127.72 -20.59 136.29
CA LEU A 310 -128.38 -21.89 136.51
C LEU A 310 -127.70 -22.74 137.59
N GLU A 311 -126.36 -22.68 137.70
CA GLU A 311 -125.62 -23.33 138.78
C GLU A 311 -125.92 -22.71 140.16
N MET A 312 -126.18 -21.40 140.25
CA MET A 312 -126.58 -20.78 141.52
C MET A 312 -127.98 -21.22 141.96
N GLU A 313 -128.97 -21.24 141.05
CA GLU A 313 -130.33 -21.72 141.36
C GLU A 313 -130.36 -23.20 141.73
N LEU A 314 -129.59 -24.04 141.02
CA LEU A 314 -129.50 -25.48 141.31
C LEU A 314 -128.87 -25.77 142.69
N ASN A 315 -127.93 -24.93 143.14
CA ASN A 315 -127.33 -25.07 144.46
C ASN A 315 -128.24 -24.50 145.56
N GLN A 316 -129.01 -23.43 145.31
CA GLN A 316 -130.03 -22.92 146.25
C GLN A 316 -131.09 -24.00 146.55
N PHE A 317 -131.69 -24.59 145.51
CA PHE A 317 -132.67 -25.68 145.68
C PHE A 317 -132.10 -26.90 146.40
N LYS A 318 -130.79 -27.15 146.31
CA LYS A 318 -130.10 -28.23 147.05
C LYS A 318 -130.03 -27.95 148.55
N GLU A 319 -129.71 -26.72 148.92
CA GLU A 319 -129.63 -26.30 150.32
C GLU A 319 -131.01 -26.32 150.97
N ASP A 320 -132.04 -25.82 150.27
CA ASP A 320 -133.42 -25.83 150.74
C ASP A 320 -133.95 -27.27 150.95
N ILE A 321 -133.55 -28.23 150.09
CA ILE A 321 -133.87 -29.66 150.24
C ILE A 321 -133.11 -30.31 151.41
N ASN A 322 -131.87 -29.88 151.70
CA ASN A 322 -131.13 -30.36 152.86
C ASN A 322 -131.76 -29.87 154.16
N ILE A 323 -132.07 -28.56 154.26
CA ILE A 323 -132.72 -27.95 155.43
C ILE A 323 -134.04 -28.67 155.73
N ALA A 324 -134.89 -28.88 154.71
CA ALA A 324 -136.15 -29.60 154.87
C ALA A 324 -135.97 -31.07 155.31
N ASN A 325 -134.91 -31.76 154.84
CA ASN A 325 -134.60 -33.12 155.30
C ASN A 325 -134.11 -33.15 156.76
N GLU A 326 -133.28 -32.20 157.17
CA GLU A 326 -132.80 -32.11 158.55
C GLU A 326 -133.94 -31.78 159.52
N GLU A 327 -134.87 -30.89 159.17
CA GLU A 327 -136.10 -30.64 159.93
C GLU A 327 -136.97 -31.90 160.03
N VAL A 328 -137.17 -32.65 158.94
CA VAL A 328 -137.92 -33.92 158.94
C VAL A 328 -137.24 -34.98 159.81
N CYS A 329 -135.91 -35.07 159.79
CA CYS A 329 -135.15 -35.95 160.68
C CYS A 329 -135.30 -35.54 162.15
N HIS A 330 -135.22 -34.24 162.46
CA HIS A 330 -135.33 -33.74 163.83
C HIS A 330 -136.76 -33.91 164.39
N LEU A 331 -137.78 -33.70 163.58
CA LEU A 331 -139.18 -34.01 163.91
C LEU A 331 -139.41 -35.51 164.12
N LYS A 332 -138.77 -36.36 163.30
CA LYS A 332 -138.87 -37.82 163.45
C LYS A 332 -138.26 -38.31 164.77
N SER A 333 -137.07 -37.82 165.17
CA SER A 333 -136.48 -38.17 166.47
C SER A 333 -137.30 -37.68 167.65
N ASN A 334 -137.91 -36.49 167.53
CA ASN A 334 -138.84 -35.99 168.55
C ASN A 334 -140.10 -36.89 168.66
N LEU A 335 -140.64 -37.37 167.52
CA LEU A 335 -141.79 -38.27 167.49
C LEU A 335 -141.47 -39.66 168.09
N GLU A 336 -140.30 -40.22 167.80
CA GLU A 336 -139.85 -41.50 168.39
C GLU A 336 -139.63 -41.37 169.91
N THR A 337 -139.08 -40.24 170.38
CA THR A 337 -138.89 -39.96 171.82
C THR A 337 -140.23 -39.83 172.54
N LEU A 338 -141.14 -38.98 172.03
CA LEU A 338 -142.46 -38.76 172.62
C LEU A 338 -143.35 -40.03 172.59
N SER A 339 -143.18 -40.87 171.57
CA SER A 339 -143.82 -42.19 171.49
C SER A 339 -143.33 -43.13 172.60
N GLY A 340 -142.02 -43.14 172.89
CA GLY A 340 -141.44 -43.88 174.01
C GLY A 340 -141.95 -43.39 175.36
N GLU A 341 -142.00 -42.08 175.58
CA GLU A 341 -142.52 -41.46 176.80
C GLU A 341 -144.02 -41.76 177.00
N LEU A 342 -144.84 -41.71 175.95
CA LEU A 342 -146.25 -42.12 175.99
C LEU A 342 -146.43 -43.61 176.33
N LEU A 343 -145.53 -44.49 175.86
CA LEU A 343 -145.58 -45.92 176.17
C LEU A 343 -145.20 -46.18 177.64
N MET A 344 -144.22 -45.46 178.18
CA MET A 344 -143.87 -45.48 179.60
C MET A 344 -145.01 -44.98 180.48
N ALA A 345 -145.54 -43.78 180.21
CA ALA A 345 -146.65 -43.18 180.94
C ALA A 345 -147.92 -44.05 180.88
N ARG A 346 -148.16 -44.73 179.74
CA ARG A 346 -149.26 -45.70 179.61
C ARG A 346 -149.08 -46.90 180.55
N ASN A 347 -147.88 -47.45 180.65
CA ASN A 347 -147.59 -48.56 181.56
C ASN A 347 -147.74 -48.13 183.03
N GLU A 348 -147.26 -46.94 183.40
CA GLU A 348 -147.49 -46.38 184.74
C GLU A 348 -148.98 -46.16 185.03
N ILE A 349 -149.79 -45.72 184.06
CA ILE A 349 -151.25 -45.59 184.20
C ILE A 349 -151.92 -46.97 184.36
N GLU A 350 -151.46 -48.01 183.66
CA GLU A 350 -151.94 -49.38 183.83
C GLU A 350 -151.57 -49.94 185.23
N GLU A 351 -150.39 -49.60 185.76
CA GLU A 351 -149.95 -49.93 187.12
C GLU A 351 -150.72 -49.15 188.20
N ILE A 352 -151.02 -47.87 187.95
CA ILE A 352 -151.87 -47.02 188.80
C ILE A 352 -153.30 -47.55 188.81
N LYS A 353 -153.86 -48.03 187.68
CA LYS A 353 -155.16 -48.73 187.69
C LYS A 353 -155.12 -49.98 188.58
N GLY A 354 -154.02 -50.73 188.58
CA GLY A 354 -153.82 -51.86 189.49
C GLY A 354 -153.94 -51.44 190.95
N ARG A 355 -153.14 -50.44 191.37
CA ARG A 355 -153.17 -49.88 192.73
C ARG A 355 -154.51 -49.25 193.10
N GLU A 356 -155.18 -48.56 192.17
CA GLU A 356 -156.48 -47.91 192.39
C GLU A 356 -157.59 -48.95 192.59
N ILE A 357 -157.59 -50.06 191.84
CA ILE A 357 -158.56 -51.15 192.03
C ILE A 357 -158.33 -51.85 193.38
N GLU A 358 -157.08 -52.05 193.78
CA GLU A 358 -156.72 -52.62 195.09
C GLU A 358 -157.13 -51.70 196.25
N ALA A 359 -156.84 -50.39 196.14
CA ALA A 359 -157.28 -49.37 197.09
C ALA A 359 -158.82 -49.21 197.13
N GLN A 360 -159.52 -49.33 196.00
CA GLN A 360 -160.99 -49.32 195.97
C GLN A 360 -161.58 -50.58 196.61
N TYR A 361 -160.88 -51.72 196.57
CA TYR A 361 -161.27 -52.92 197.31
C TYR A 361 -161.09 -52.73 198.83
N GLU A 362 -160.00 -52.08 199.28
CA GLU A 362 -159.86 -51.65 200.68
C GLU A 362 -160.93 -50.63 201.10
N ILE A 363 -161.27 -49.65 200.25
CA ILE A 363 -162.34 -48.67 200.50
C ILE A 363 -163.71 -49.36 200.60
N ALA A 364 -163.97 -50.40 199.81
CA ALA A 364 -165.18 -51.22 199.93
C ALA A 364 -165.21 -51.98 201.27
N LEU A 365 -164.06 -52.51 201.72
CA LEU A 365 -163.92 -53.13 203.04
C LEU A 365 -164.19 -52.12 204.17
N LEU A 366 -163.50 -50.97 204.16
CA LEU A 366 -163.62 -49.92 205.17
C LEU A 366 -165.01 -49.28 205.22
N LYS A 367 -165.71 -49.17 204.08
CA LYS A 367 -167.12 -48.74 204.07
C LYS A 367 -168.06 -49.77 204.67
N SER A 368 -167.82 -51.07 204.48
CA SER A 368 -168.60 -52.11 205.17
C SER A 368 -168.38 -52.14 206.69
N GLU A 369 -167.23 -51.64 207.17
CA GLU A 369 -167.02 -51.38 208.59
C GLU A 369 -167.68 -50.08 209.07
N LEU A 370 -167.79 -49.06 208.21
CA LEU A 370 -168.53 -47.82 208.51
C LEU A 370 -170.05 -48.07 208.60
N ASP A 371 -170.60 -48.93 207.73
CA ASP A 371 -171.98 -49.46 207.84
C ASP A 371 -172.23 -50.12 209.21
N ARG A 372 -171.19 -50.72 209.80
CA ARG A 372 -171.23 -51.43 211.09
C ARG A 372 -171.12 -50.51 212.31
N GLU A 373 -170.57 -49.30 212.17
CA GLU A 373 -170.41 -48.33 213.27
C GLU A 373 -171.42 -47.18 213.23
N LEU A 374 -171.81 -46.65 212.06
CA LEU A 374 -172.89 -45.65 211.98
C LEU A 374 -174.26 -46.24 212.37
N SER A 375 -174.44 -47.56 212.20
CA SER A 375 -175.57 -48.31 212.75
C SER A 375 -175.68 -48.22 214.29
N LYS A 376 -174.61 -47.82 215.00
CA LYS A 376 -174.59 -47.56 216.46
C LYS A 376 -174.80 -46.08 216.82
N ILE A 377 -174.73 -45.15 215.85
CA ILE A 377 -174.84 -43.69 216.07
C ILE A 377 -176.28 -43.18 215.93
N ALA A 378 -177.23 -44.05 215.56
CA ALA A 378 -178.67 -43.82 215.58
C ALA A 378 -179.27 -43.71 217.00
N SER A 379 -178.66 -42.90 217.89
CA SER A 379 -179.00 -42.84 219.32
C SER A 379 -178.66 -41.53 220.06
N ALA A 380 -178.20 -40.45 219.38
CA ALA A 380 -177.65 -39.26 220.05
C ALA A 380 -178.27 -37.88 219.68
N GLU A 381 -178.06 -37.34 218.46
CA GLU A 381 -178.58 -36.03 217.99
C GLU A 381 -178.80 -36.03 216.44
N ALA A 382 -178.81 -34.96 215.59
CA ALA A 382 -178.27 -33.59 215.64
C ALA A 382 -179.11 -32.51 214.90
N ALA A 383 -179.04 -31.25 215.34
CA ALA A 383 -179.86 -30.12 214.87
C ALA A 383 -179.21 -29.11 213.85
N GLY A 384 -179.50 -29.24 212.53
CA GLY A 384 -179.45 -28.19 211.46
C GLY A 384 -178.09 -27.80 210.77
N ALA A 385 -177.97 -27.17 209.56
CA ALA A 385 -178.88 -26.87 208.39
C ALA A 385 -178.21 -26.17 207.09
N LYS A 386 -178.49 -26.60 205.79
CA LYS A 386 -178.49 -25.90 204.37
C LYS A 386 -177.14 -25.41 203.59
N SER A 387 -176.75 -25.20 202.22
CA SER A 387 -177.16 -25.27 200.67
C SER A 387 -176.09 -24.80 199.38
N GLU A 388 -175.90 -25.33 198.01
CA GLU A 388 -175.65 -24.91 196.36
C GLU A 388 -174.26 -24.28 195.22
N SER A 389 -173.71 -24.38 193.71
CA SER A 389 -172.53 -23.63 192.44
C SER A 389 -171.64 -23.94 190.73
N ALA A 390 -170.84 -23.20 189.54
CA ALA A 390 -169.77 -23.43 188.02
C ALA A 390 -169.01 -22.52 186.45
N GLU A 391 -167.88 -22.68 185.31
CA GLU A 391 -167.22 -22.00 183.69
C GLU A 391 -165.75 -22.27 182.42
N SER A 392 -164.91 -21.90 181.08
CA SER A 392 -164.42 -21.23 179.39
C SER A 392 -162.92 -21.23 178.13
N VAL A 393 -162.51 -20.85 176.61
CA VAL A 393 -161.10 -20.81 175.36
C VAL A 393 -160.61 -20.21 173.55
N LEU A 394 -159.34 -20.08 172.55
CA LEU A 394 -158.78 -19.71 170.79
C LEU A 394 -157.16 -19.53 169.72
N TYR A 395 -156.36 -19.20 168.34
CA TYR A 395 -155.93 -18.79 166.57
C TYR A 395 -154.39 -18.71 165.34
N TYR A 396 -153.98 -18.29 163.83
CA TYR A 396 -152.62 -18.27 162.55
C TYR A 396 -152.16 -17.47 160.81
N ASP A 397 -151.22 -17.29 159.51
CA ASP A 397 -149.78 -17.38 158.33
C ASP A 397 -149.20 -16.71 156.56
N VAL A 398 -147.93 -16.65 155.56
CA VAL A 398 -147.31 -16.06 153.87
C VAL A 398 -145.77 -16.11 152.63
N GLY A 399 -145.34 -15.65 151.14
CA GLY A 399 -143.91 -15.49 149.94
C GLY A 399 -143.39 -15.11 148.07
N ALA A 400 -142.11 -14.82 147.12
CA ALA A 400 -141.54 -14.57 145.36
C ALA A 400 -139.98 -14.10 144.22
N GLY A 401 -139.50 -14.05 142.68
CA GLY A 401 -138.13 -13.52 141.51
C GLY A 401 -137.50 -13.55 139.65
N GLU A 402 -136.35 -12.96 138.67
CA GLU A 402 -135.68 -12.88 136.91
C GLU A 402 -134.15 -12.22 135.89
N ILE A 403 -133.33 -11.97 134.50
CA ILE A 403 -132.53 -12.21 132.82
C ILE A 403 -131.41 -11.21 131.56
N TYR A 404 -130.51 -11.05 130.21
CA TYR A 404 -129.45 -11.38 128.71
C TYR A 404 -128.49 -10.35 127.34
N GLU A 405 -127.58 -10.18 125.99
CA GLU A 405 -126.57 -10.48 124.44
C GLU A 405 -125.40 -9.48 123.20
N GLU A 406 -124.46 -9.31 121.89
CA GLU A 406 -123.52 -9.62 120.29
C GLU A 406 -122.09 -8.85 119.16
N SER A 407 -121.48 -8.88 117.66
CA SER A 407 -119.98 -8.58 116.56
C SER A 407 -119.32 -8.07 114.77
N GLU A 408 -117.96 -7.99 113.90
CA GLU A 408 -117.22 -7.55 112.21
C GLU A 408 -115.49 -7.43 111.30
N ASN A 409 -114.54 -7.13 110.01
CA ASN A 409 -113.95 -6.82 108.28
C ASN A 409 -112.30 -6.50 107.25
N SER A 410 -111.74 -6.38 105.75
CA SER A 410 -110.23 -5.93 104.72
C SER A 410 -109.49 -5.92 102.91
N SER A 411 -108.19 -5.43 102.08
CA SER A 411 -107.27 -5.52 100.45
C SER A 411 -105.92 -4.66 99.32
N PHE A 412 -105.12 -4.86 97.93
CA PHE A 412 -103.71 -4.23 96.87
C PHE A 412 -102.97 -4.19 95.04
N ILE A 413 -101.69 -3.66 94.21
CA ILE A 413 -100.93 -3.54 92.49
C ILE A 413 -99.30 -3.01 91.53
N LYS A 414 -98.65 -2.95 90.05
CA LYS A 414 -97.12 -2.53 89.03
C LYS A 414 -96.46 -2.24 87.19
N PRO A 415 -95.13 -1.81 86.37
CA PRO A 415 -94.38 -1.33 84.73
C PRO A 415 -92.72 -1.44 83.69
N GLN A 416 -91.77 -1.04 82.42
CA GLN A 416 -91.12 -0.34 80.82
C GLN A 416 -89.53 -0.37 79.65
N ASN A 417 -88.95 0.17 78.24
CA ASN A 417 -87.49 0.19 77.07
C ASN A 417 -86.81 1.10 75.46
N LYS A 418 -85.75 1.33 74.26
CA LYS A 418 -84.25 1.26 73.14
C LYS A 418 -83.52 2.22 71.60
N ASN A 419 -82.47 2.43 70.38
CA ASN A 419 -81.05 2.24 69.18
C ASN A 419 -80.23 3.27 67.72
N PHE A 420 -79.18 3.49 66.49
CA PHE A 420 -77.78 3.31 65.26
C PHE A 420 -77.02 4.31 63.74
N SER A 421 -75.95 4.56 62.54
CA SER A 421 -74.42 4.52 61.45
C SER A 421 -73.79 5.33 59.78
N GLN A 422 -72.69 5.59 58.61
CA GLN A 422 -71.09 5.69 57.65
C GLN A 422 -70.39 6.31 55.91
N ASN A 423 -69.01 6.59 55.10
CA ASN A 423 -68.26 7.00 53.42
C ASN A 423 -66.56 7.51 52.59
N LEU A 424 -65.61 7.88 51.32
CA LEU A 424 -64.89 8.02 49.60
C LEU A 424 -63.33 8.85 48.73
N GLN A 425 -62.37 9.16 47.44
CA GLN A 425 -61.50 9.06 45.79
C GLN A 425 -60.11 9.98 44.74
N HIS A 426 -59.21 9.86 43.40
CA HIS A 426 -57.93 10.72 42.34
C HIS A 426 -56.92 10.60 40.65
N SER A 427 -55.83 11.40 39.76
CA SER A 427 -54.77 11.32 38.19
C SER A 427 -53.46 12.31 37.12
N PRO A 428 -52.53 12.17 35.80
CA PRO A 428 -51.14 12.89 34.79
C PRO A 428 -50.34 13.02 33.00
N MET A 429 -49.08 13.67 32.21
CA MET A 429 -48.21 13.83 30.54
C MET A 429 -46.62 14.62 29.74
N ASP A 430 -45.65 14.96 28.48
CA ASP A 430 -44.84 14.96 26.79
C ASP A 430 -43.34 15.79 25.82
N VAL A 431 -42.57 15.77 24.40
CA VAL A 431 -41.15 16.52 23.41
C VAL A 431 -40.24 16.52 21.67
N LYS A 432 -39.10 17.30 20.82
CA LYS A 432 -38.09 17.32 19.24
C LYS A 432 -36.66 18.30 18.35
N GLU A 433 -35.67 18.63 17.10
CA GLU A 433 -34.81 18.60 15.45
C GLU A 433 -33.30 19.41 14.48
N ALA A 434 -32.50 19.39 13.07
CA ALA A 434 -31.11 20.16 12.10
C ALA A 434 -30.19 20.18 10.35
N GLY A 435 -28.98 20.91 9.55
CA GLY A 435 -27.99 20.93 7.95
C GLY A 435 -26.62 21.89 6.91
N ALA A 436 -25.71 21.79 5.58
CA ALA A 436 -24.40 22.65 4.55
C ALA A 436 -23.38 22.57 2.87
N GLU A 437 -22.28 23.38 2.00
CA GLU A 437 -21.27 23.37 0.42
C GLU A 437 -19.92 24.36 -0.62
N GLN A 438 -18.97 24.19 -1.92
CA GLN A 438 -17.99 24.81 -3.40
C GLN A 438 -16.35 25.46 -4.24
N LYS A 439 -15.62 25.55 -5.69
CA LYS A 439 -14.16 26.27 -6.64
C LYS A 439 -13.28 26.29 -8.39
N THR A 440 -12.11 27.05 -9.20
CA THR A 440 -11.11 27.19 -10.73
C THR A 440 -9.35 27.23 -11.16
N VAL A 441 -8.58 27.33 -12.45
CA VAL A 441 -7.09 27.92 -13.05
C VAL A 441 -6.03 27.41 -14.31
N GLU A 442 -4.92 28.13 -14.87
CA GLU A 442 -3.82 27.91 -16.03
C GLU A 442 -2.19 28.00 -15.76
N ILE A 443 -1.20 27.56 -16.66
CA ILE A 443 0.35 27.80 -16.68
C ILE A 443 1.10 27.73 -18.10
N HIS A 444 2.34 28.28 -18.27
CA HIS A 444 3.27 28.36 -19.47
C HIS A 444 4.73 27.84 -19.23
N GLU A 445 5.53 27.44 -20.25
CA GLU A 445 7.02 27.20 -20.14
C GLU A 445 7.82 27.42 -21.47
N ASN A 446 9.18 27.43 -21.43
CA ASN A 446 10.10 27.84 -22.52
C ASN A 446 11.21 26.80 -22.81
N ASP A 447 11.62 26.63 -24.08
CA ASP A 447 12.76 25.76 -24.44
C ASP A 447 13.54 26.23 -25.70
N ALA A 448 14.85 26.01 -25.73
CA ALA A 448 15.81 26.75 -26.58
C ALA A 448 16.04 26.14 -27.98
N LYS A 449 15.04 26.21 -28.87
CA LYS A 449 15.15 25.71 -30.26
C LYS A 449 15.80 26.72 -31.23
N ILE A 450 16.96 26.36 -31.79
CA ILE A 450 17.58 27.07 -32.91
C ILE A 450 16.69 26.92 -34.16
N THR A 451 15.87 27.93 -34.41
CA THR A 451 14.90 27.94 -35.53
C THR A 451 15.47 28.72 -36.69
N ILE A 452 16.13 28.03 -37.64
CA ILE A 452 16.49 28.64 -38.93
C ILE A 452 15.22 29.00 -39.71
N SER A 453 15.27 30.07 -40.50
CA SER A 453 14.13 30.49 -41.30
C SER A 453 13.80 29.44 -42.37
N VAL A 454 12.51 29.22 -42.64
CA VAL A 454 12.05 28.42 -43.80
C VAL A 454 12.68 28.93 -45.11
N LYS A 455 12.96 30.24 -45.21
CA LYS A 455 13.68 30.83 -46.35
C LYS A 455 15.15 30.43 -46.41
N GLU A 456 15.82 30.27 -45.28
CA GLU A 456 17.21 29.79 -45.21
C GLU A 456 17.29 28.30 -45.53
N TYR A 457 16.38 27.49 -44.96
CA TYR A 457 16.27 26.07 -45.29
C TYR A 457 16.05 25.85 -46.80
N ILE A 458 15.11 26.57 -47.43
CA ILE A 458 14.88 26.52 -48.88
C ILE A 458 16.12 26.99 -49.66
N SER A 459 16.84 28.00 -49.18
CA SER A 459 18.06 28.50 -49.84
C SER A 459 19.21 27.50 -49.76
N LEU A 460 19.37 26.81 -48.63
CA LEU A 460 20.37 25.75 -48.43
C LEU A 460 20.01 24.50 -49.25
N SER A 461 18.74 24.08 -49.23
CA SER A 461 18.22 22.99 -50.06
C SER A 461 18.45 23.26 -51.56
N LYS A 462 18.15 24.47 -52.03
CA LYS A 462 18.40 24.88 -53.43
C LYS A 462 19.90 24.88 -53.76
N LYS A 463 20.75 25.33 -52.84
CA LYS A 463 22.21 25.33 -53.01
C LYS A 463 22.81 23.91 -53.04
N ALA A 464 22.25 22.96 -52.29
CA ALA A 464 22.61 21.55 -52.37
C ALA A 464 22.19 20.93 -53.71
N ALA A 465 20.94 21.15 -54.14
CA ALA A 465 20.44 20.70 -55.44
C ALA A 465 21.14 21.37 -56.65
N GLU A 466 21.79 22.52 -56.46
CA GLU A 466 22.68 23.15 -57.43
C GLU A 466 24.09 22.53 -57.42
N ALA A 467 24.61 22.12 -56.25
CA ALA A 467 25.89 21.41 -56.16
C ALA A 467 25.84 20.02 -56.84
N ASP A 468 24.77 19.24 -56.62
CA ASP A 468 24.56 17.94 -57.28
C ASP A 468 24.56 18.03 -58.82
N LYS A 469 24.15 19.17 -59.38
CA LYS A 469 24.14 19.41 -60.84
C LYS A 469 25.51 19.77 -61.42
N VAL A 470 26.44 20.27 -60.61
CA VAL A 470 27.77 20.72 -61.09
C VAL A 470 28.74 19.56 -61.24
N SER A 471 28.52 18.43 -60.56
CA SER A 471 29.50 17.33 -60.48
C SER A 471 29.58 16.39 -61.70
N LEU A 472 28.93 16.73 -62.84
CA LEU A 472 28.80 15.84 -64.00
C LEU A 472 29.60 16.26 -65.27
N THR A 473 30.38 17.34 -65.23
CA THR A 473 31.16 17.82 -66.41
C THR A 473 32.69 17.70 -66.31
N PRO A 474 33.32 16.59 -65.87
CA PRO A 474 34.79 16.40 -65.95
C PRO A 474 35.27 15.74 -67.28
N ALA A 475 34.33 15.30 -68.14
CA ALA A 475 34.64 14.46 -69.29
C ALA A 475 35.18 15.25 -70.51
N GLU A 476 34.71 16.47 -70.74
CA GLU A 476 34.98 17.22 -71.97
C GLU A 476 36.39 17.84 -71.97
N ASP A 477 36.76 18.61 -70.95
CA ASP A 477 38.08 19.26 -70.88
C ASP A 477 39.23 18.26 -70.94
N SER A 478 39.12 17.14 -70.22
CA SER A 478 40.12 16.08 -70.26
C SER A 478 40.11 15.31 -71.60
N ASN A 479 39.00 15.30 -72.36
CA ASN A 479 38.98 14.72 -73.72
C ASN A 479 39.65 15.67 -74.69
N ASN A 480 39.41 16.97 -74.57
CA ASN A 480 40.10 18.01 -75.32
C ASN A 480 41.61 17.92 -75.10
N GLU A 481 42.08 17.71 -73.87
CA GLU A 481 43.51 17.52 -73.53
C GLU A 481 44.12 16.25 -74.13
N ILE A 482 43.43 15.10 -74.09
CA ILE A 482 43.90 13.89 -74.80
C ILE A 482 43.96 14.15 -76.31
N GLU A 483 42.99 14.87 -76.88
CA GLU A 483 42.94 15.11 -78.32
C GLU A 483 43.95 16.17 -78.79
N THR A 484 44.29 17.18 -77.98
CA THR A 484 45.40 18.10 -78.28
C THR A 484 46.76 17.39 -78.19
N LEU A 485 47.02 16.64 -77.13
CA LEU A 485 48.26 15.84 -77.00
C LEU A 485 48.41 14.83 -78.16
N LYS A 486 47.32 14.19 -78.57
CA LYS A 486 47.30 13.29 -79.75
C LYS A 486 47.60 14.03 -81.06
N LYS A 487 47.07 15.24 -81.25
CA LYS A 487 47.37 16.09 -82.42
C LYS A 487 48.82 16.59 -82.41
N GLU A 488 49.36 16.94 -81.26
CA GLU A 488 50.78 17.29 -81.11
C GLU A 488 51.71 16.10 -81.42
N LEU A 489 51.37 14.91 -80.95
CA LEU A 489 52.11 13.67 -81.21
C LEU A 489 52.20 13.39 -82.72
N GLU A 490 51.08 13.46 -83.43
CA GLU A 490 51.01 13.28 -84.89
C GLU A 490 51.86 14.32 -85.63
N VAL A 491 51.72 15.61 -85.27
CA VAL A 491 52.50 16.71 -85.87
C VAL A 491 54.01 16.56 -85.59
N ALA A 492 54.40 16.06 -84.42
CA ALA A 492 55.80 15.78 -84.10
C ALA A 492 56.35 14.58 -84.91
N MET A 493 55.55 13.52 -85.09
CA MET A 493 55.91 12.35 -85.89
C MET A 493 56.07 12.67 -87.38
N VAL A 494 55.20 13.52 -87.95
CA VAL A 494 55.34 14.00 -89.35
C VAL A 494 56.64 14.79 -89.51
N LYS A 495 56.90 15.77 -88.63
CA LYS A 495 58.16 16.56 -88.64
C LYS A 495 59.40 15.69 -88.49
N LEU A 496 59.35 14.64 -87.65
CA LEU A 496 60.44 13.68 -87.51
C LEU A 496 60.76 12.96 -88.83
N GLY A 497 59.75 12.64 -89.63
CA GLY A 497 59.91 12.11 -91.00
C GLY A 497 60.58 13.09 -91.96
N GLU A 498 60.18 14.37 -91.92
CA GLU A 498 60.81 15.43 -92.72
C GLU A 498 62.28 15.64 -92.35
N PHE A 499 62.64 15.65 -91.06
CA PHE A 499 64.03 15.79 -90.64
C PHE A 499 64.87 14.54 -90.98
N ARG A 500 64.32 13.33 -90.86
CA ARG A 500 65.00 12.09 -91.29
C ARG A 500 65.31 12.09 -92.79
N THR A 501 64.32 12.38 -93.63
CA THR A 501 64.51 12.46 -95.09
C THR A 501 65.46 13.58 -95.50
N ARG A 502 65.44 14.75 -94.85
CA ARG A 502 66.43 15.82 -95.06
C ARG A 502 67.84 15.37 -94.66
N ALA A 503 68.00 14.71 -93.52
CA ALA A 503 69.29 14.20 -93.05
C ALA A 503 69.88 13.12 -93.98
N GLU A 504 69.03 12.26 -94.55
CA GLU A 504 69.40 11.22 -95.52
C GLU A 504 69.80 11.81 -96.88
N GLN A 505 69.08 12.83 -97.36
CA GLN A 505 69.47 13.57 -98.56
C GLN A 505 70.81 14.31 -98.38
N ALA A 506 71.00 14.99 -97.24
CA ALA A 506 72.26 15.66 -96.92
C ALA A 506 73.42 14.64 -96.79
N ALA A 507 73.19 13.46 -96.20
CA ALA A 507 74.19 12.41 -96.10
C ALA A 507 74.57 11.86 -97.48
N SER A 508 73.58 11.62 -98.35
CA SER A 508 73.79 11.19 -99.74
C SER A 508 74.58 12.21 -100.56
N ARG A 509 74.36 13.52 -100.31
CA ARG A 509 75.15 14.61 -100.92
C ARG A 509 76.57 14.65 -100.36
N ALA A 510 76.77 14.52 -99.05
CA ALA A 510 78.09 14.47 -98.42
C ALA A 510 78.92 13.27 -98.93
N GLU A 511 78.32 12.08 -99.04
CA GLU A 511 78.97 10.89 -99.59
C GLU A 511 79.32 11.07 -101.09
N SER A 512 78.44 11.70 -101.86
CA SER A 512 78.70 12.04 -103.26
C SER A 512 79.83 13.06 -103.42
N ALA A 513 79.88 14.07 -102.55
CA ALA A 513 80.97 15.05 -102.49
C ALA A 513 82.29 14.41 -102.03
N GLU A 514 82.27 13.44 -101.12
CA GLU A 514 83.45 12.68 -100.70
C GLU A 514 83.98 11.76 -101.81
N LYS A 515 83.08 11.09 -102.55
CA LYS A 515 83.44 10.33 -103.77
C LYS A 515 84.06 11.23 -104.84
N ALA A 516 83.49 12.41 -105.07
CA ALA A 516 84.05 13.42 -105.99
C ALA A 516 85.41 13.95 -105.52
N LYS A 517 85.54 14.25 -104.21
CA LYS A 517 86.80 14.63 -103.56
C LYS A 517 87.88 13.57 -103.79
N ALA A 518 87.60 12.30 -103.49
CA ALA A 518 88.56 11.20 -103.66
C ALA A 518 89.02 11.06 -105.12
N ALA A 519 88.11 11.22 -106.09
CA ALA A 519 88.45 11.21 -107.51
C ALA A 519 89.37 12.40 -107.89
N LEU A 520 89.09 13.61 -107.38
CA LEU A 520 89.93 14.80 -107.60
C LEU A 520 91.30 14.67 -106.92
N GLU A 521 91.38 14.16 -105.69
CA GLU A 521 92.64 13.89 -105.00
C GLU A 521 93.51 12.91 -105.80
N ASP A 522 92.92 11.86 -106.34
CA ASP A 522 93.66 10.83 -107.08
C ASP A 522 94.10 11.33 -108.47
N GLN A 523 93.34 12.25 -109.10
CA GLN A 523 93.83 13.03 -110.25
C GLN A 523 95.01 13.93 -109.84
N VAL A 524 94.88 14.74 -108.80
CA VAL A 524 95.95 15.62 -108.29
C VAL A 524 97.20 14.82 -107.92
N ARG A 525 97.04 13.61 -107.36
CA ARG A 525 98.12 12.65 -107.06
C ARG A 525 98.84 12.18 -108.33
N LYS A 526 98.10 11.85 -109.40
CA LYS A 526 98.65 11.50 -110.73
C LYS A 526 99.36 12.70 -111.37
N TRP A 527 98.78 13.90 -111.32
CA TRP A 527 99.37 15.13 -111.84
C TRP A 527 100.66 15.53 -111.11
N ARG A 528 100.71 15.45 -109.77
CA ARG A 528 101.93 15.72 -108.98
C ARG A 528 103.09 14.83 -109.44
N LYS A 529 102.85 13.52 -109.63
CA LYS A 529 103.85 12.58 -110.17
C LYS A 529 104.29 12.96 -111.59
N GLN A 530 103.38 13.36 -112.47
CA GLN A 530 103.74 13.72 -113.85
C GLN A 530 104.47 15.08 -113.93
N LYS A 531 104.12 16.06 -113.07
CA LYS A 531 104.83 17.33 -112.91
C LYS A 531 106.27 17.11 -112.43
N GLN A 532 106.49 16.20 -111.47
CA GLN A 532 107.83 15.80 -111.03
C GLN A 532 108.65 15.20 -112.18
N ARG A 533 108.09 14.23 -112.93
CA ARG A 533 108.76 13.63 -114.09
C ARG A 533 109.11 14.65 -115.18
N ARG A 534 108.22 15.62 -115.47
CA ARG A 534 108.50 16.72 -116.42
C ARG A 534 109.54 17.71 -115.89
N LYS A 535 109.54 18.04 -114.58
CA LYS A 535 110.57 18.91 -113.99
C LYS A 535 111.96 18.26 -114.06
N ALA A 536 112.06 16.95 -113.84
CA ALA A 536 113.31 16.21 -114.02
C ALA A 536 113.78 16.21 -115.48
N ALA A 537 112.90 15.97 -116.45
CA ALA A 537 113.24 16.06 -117.87
C ALA A 537 113.69 17.47 -118.30
N LEU A 538 113.05 18.52 -117.79
CA LEU A 538 113.45 19.91 -118.00
C LEU A 538 114.80 20.27 -117.35
N ALA A 539 115.19 19.60 -116.26
CA ALA A 539 116.52 19.76 -115.67
C ALA A 539 117.60 19.09 -116.54
N ALA A 540 117.37 17.84 -116.95
CA ALA A 540 118.29 17.11 -117.84
C ALA A 540 118.51 17.86 -119.17
N LEU A 541 117.46 18.39 -119.79
CA LEU A 541 117.57 19.21 -121.01
C LEU A 541 118.41 20.49 -120.82
N LYS A 542 118.47 21.06 -119.60
CA LYS A 542 119.33 22.22 -119.31
C LYS A 542 120.79 21.82 -119.10
N GLU A 543 121.03 20.71 -118.41
CA GLU A 543 122.39 20.18 -118.23
C GLU A 543 123.01 19.84 -119.60
N GLU A 544 122.22 19.24 -120.50
CA GLU A 544 122.60 18.92 -121.88
C GLU A 544 122.68 20.14 -122.85
N CYS A 545 122.41 21.34 -122.36
CA CYS A 545 122.67 22.61 -123.06
C CYS A 545 123.91 23.35 -122.52
N THR A 546 124.65 22.80 -121.55
CA THR A 546 125.93 23.37 -121.12
C THR A 546 127.07 22.86 -122.03
N PRO A 547 127.80 23.74 -122.74
CA PRO A 547 128.89 23.30 -123.61
C PRO A 547 130.07 22.81 -122.78
N GLN A 548 130.50 21.57 -123.02
CA GLN A 548 131.64 20.96 -122.34
C GLN A 548 132.93 21.73 -122.65
N ALA A 549 133.54 22.34 -121.64
CA ALA A 549 134.65 23.27 -121.81
C ALA A 549 135.90 22.61 -122.43
N PHE A 550 136.22 23.02 -123.66
CA PHE A 550 137.40 22.56 -124.39
C PHE A 550 138.67 23.14 -123.76
N SER A 551 139.60 22.28 -123.31
CA SER A 551 140.84 22.71 -122.64
C SER A 551 142.08 22.28 -123.44
N PRO A 552 142.94 23.23 -123.88
CA PRO A 552 144.16 22.89 -124.63
C PRO A 552 145.26 22.37 -123.68
N PRO A 553 146.05 21.35 -124.08
CA PRO A 553 147.06 20.74 -123.24
C PRO A 553 148.30 21.64 -123.07
N LYS A 554 148.87 21.64 -121.85
CA LYS A 554 150.16 22.27 -121.54
C LYS A 554 151.23 21.20 -121.29
N TYR A 555 152.44 21.44 -121.80
CA TYR A 555 153.64 20.70 -121.42
C TYR A 555 154.25 21.33 -120.16
N ASP A 556 154.48 20.53 -119.12
CA ASP A 556 155.77 20.36 -118.45
C ASP A 556 155.62 19.52 -117.16
N ASN A 557 156.63 18.69 -116.86
CA ASN A 557 157.01 18.29 -115.51
C ASN A 557 158.30 17.45 -115.54
N ARG A 558 159.35 17.91 -114.85
CA ARG A 558 160.54 17.09 -114.51
C ARG A 558 160.25 16.22 -113.27
N PRO A 559 160.77 14.99 -113.18
CA PRO A 559 160.69 14.19 -111.98
C PRO A 559 161.84 14.50 -111.01
N GLU A 560 161.55 14.68 -109.73
CA GLU A 560 162.56 14.66 -108.67
C GLU A 560 162.19 13.63 -107.60
N THR A 561 163.02 12.59 -107.47
CA THR A 561 163.02 11.65 -106.34
C THR A 561 164.44 11.10 -106.20
N TYR A 562 165.31 11.86 -105.53
CA TYR A 562 166.72 11.52 -105.41
C TYR A 562 166.93 10.29 -104.51
N GLN A 563 167.73 9.33 -104.99
CA GLN A 563 168.26 8.25 -104.15
C GLN A 563 169.64 8.65 -103.60
N PRO A 564 169.97 8.34 -102.33
CA PRO A 564 171.29 8.62 -101.77
C PRO A 564 172.37 7.70 -102.37
N LEU A 565 173.55 8.28 -102.62
CA LEU A 565 174.57 7.74 -103.53
C LEU A 565 175.19 6.38 -103.13
N GLY A 566 175.06 5.97 -101.86
CA GLY A 566 175.67 4.75 -101.30
C GLY A 566 175.15 3.41 -101.85
N LYS A 567 174.12 3.40 -102.71
CA LYS A 567 173.68 2.19 -103.44
C LYS A 567 174.17 2.09 -104.88
N VAL A 568 174.79 3.14 -105.43
CA VAL A 568 175.33 3.14 -106.80
C VAL A 568 176.79 2.72 -106.82
N LEU A 569 177.56 3.13 -105.80
CA LEU A 569 178.98 2.78 -105.64
C LEU A 569 179.11 1.54 -104.73
N ASN A 570 178.94 0.36 -105.32
CA ASN A 570 178.94 -0.94 -104.63
C ASN A 570 180.35 -1.39 -104.21
N MET A 571 181.05 -0.57 -103.42
CA MET A 571 182.39 -0.87 -102.91
C MET A 571 182.32 -1.61 -101.57
N LYS A 572 182.95 -2.78 -101.53
CA LYS A 572 183.37 -3.47 -100.31
C LYS A 572 184.90 -3.46 -100.23
N PHE A 573 185.42 -3.64 -99.01
CA PHE A 573 186.67 -4.36 -98.79
C PHE A 573 186.36 -5.86 -98.73
#